data_AF-A0A2S0I1K6-F1
#
_entry.id   AF-A0A2S0I1K6-F1
#
_cell.length_a   1.000
_cell.length_b   1.000
_cell.length_c   1.000
_cell.angle_alpha   90.00
_cell.angle_beta   90.00
_cell.angle_gamma   90.00
#
_symmetry.space_group_name_H-M   'P 1'
#
loop_
_entity.id
_entity.type
_entity.pdbx_description
1 polymer ?
#
loop_
_entity_poly.entity_id
_entity_poly.type
_entity_poly.pdbx_seq_one_letter_code
_entity_poly.pdbx_strand_id
1 'polypeptide(L)'
;MADHAAGARRFLRGQRGSLSVEAAYVLPVVIAAAMMFMELANIGLTINMGASALERAVQQFRQDGAAGMQDGGAIESLVRSRMVAASHNYLDDENIATVEVERFASLDAMGGGAEDETQAAALTNVPAWRIEVDVRKDFITPLPRLLGVDSGAFRYRYQQVLAYLPQRNQESQP
;
A
#
# COMPACT_ATOMS: atom_id res chain seq x y z
N MET A 1 66.67 42.49 15.79
CA MET A 1 66.78 41.24 16.58
C MET A 1 65.36 40.85 16.93
N ALA A 2 64.73 39.86 16.27
CA ALA A 2 65.05 38.42 16.29
C ALA A 2 64.96 37.84 17.72
N ASP A 3 64.32 36.71 18.05
CA ASP A 3 63.40 35.79 17.36
C ASP A 3 62.83 34.81 18.44
N HIS A 4 61.88 33.87 18.28
CA HIS A 4 61.13 33.31 17.14
C HIS A 4 59.64 33.13 17.51
N ALA A 5 58.74 33.08 16.52
CA ALA A 5 57.39 32.52 16.70
C ALA A 5 57.43 30.97 16.68
N ALA A 6 57.55 30.34 17.85
CA ALA A 6 57.56 28.88 17.98
C ALA A 6 56.15 28.28 17.82
N GLY A 7 55.74 28.02 16.58
CA GLY A 7 54.41 27.50 16.27
C GLY A 7 54.18 26.07 16.78
N ALA A 8 53.13 25.89 17.59
CA ALA A 8 52.61 24.58 17.99
C ALA A 8 51.92 23.86 16.80
N ARG A 9 52.72 23.39 15.83
CA ARG A 9 52.23 22.62 14.68
C ARG A 9 51.78 21.21 15.11
N ARG A 10 50.46 21.06 15.21
CA ARG A 10 49.71 19.97 14.53
C ARG A 10 50.12 18.53 14.88
N PHE A 11 49.71 18.05 16.06
CA PHE A 11 49.47 16.62 16.27
C PHE A 11 48.02 16.22 15.93
N LEU A 12 47.61 16.47 14.69
CA LEU A 12 46.52 15.69 14.09
C LEU A 12 47.08 14.29 13.80
N ARG A 13 47.14 13.45 14.84
CA ARG A 13 47.39 12.01 14.70
C ARG A 13 46.25 11.41 13.89
N GLY A 14 46.45 11.31 12.58
CA GLY A 14 45.53 10.63 11.69
C GLY A 14 45.36 9.18 12.14
N GLN A 15 44.17 8.85 12.66
CA GLN A 15 43.78 7.48 12.90
C GLN A 15 43.65 6.78 11.54
N ARG A 16 44.73 6.15 11.09
CA ARG A 16 44.68 5.19 9.99
C ARG A 16 43.94 3.95 10.52
N GLY A 17 42.64 3.86 10.22
CA GLY A 17 41.85 2.69 10.56
C GLY A 17 42.40 1.44 9.85
N SER A 18 43.04 0.54 10.59
CA SER A 18 43.41 -0.78 10.10
C SER A 18 42.17 -1.67 10.13
N LEU A 19 41.50 -1.80 9.00
CA LEU A 19 40.36 -2.71 8.85
C LEU A 19 40.89 -4.14 8.66
N SER A 20 40.42 -5.10 9.46
CA SER A 20 40.81 -6.51 9.28
C SER A 20 40.34 -7.03 7.92
N VAL A 21 41.14 -7.88 7.29
CA VAL A 21 40.81 -8.48 5.98
C VAL A 21 39.47 -9.23 6.03
N GLU A 22 39.20 -9.94 7.13
CA GLU A 22 37.92 -10.63 7.36
C GLU A 22 36.75 -9.65 7.41
N ALA A 23 36.91 -8.52 8.12
CA ALA A 23 35.89 -7.49 8.20
C ALA A 23 35.64 -6.81 6.85
N ALA A 24 36.68 -6.65 6.01
CA ALA A 24 36.53 -6.12 4.66
C ALA A 24 35.70 -7.03 3.74
N TYR A 25 35.76 -8.36 3.93
CA TYR A 25 34.96 -9.32 3.17
C TYR A 25 33.53 -9.50 3.73
N VAL A 26 33.36 -9.45 5.06
CA VAL A 26 32.05 -9.66 5.70
C VAL A 26 31.15 -8.41 5.62
N LEU A 27 31.74 -7.20 5.73
CA LEU A 27 30.98 -5.94 5.81
C LEU A 27 30.00 -5.70 4.64
N PRO A 28 30.35 -5.92 3.35
CA PRO A 28 29.41 -5.74 2.24
C PRO A 28 28.19 -6.65 2.33
N VAL A 29 28.37 -7.90 2.79
CA VAL A 29 27.28 -8.88 2.96
C VAL A 29 26.35 -8.46 4.10
N VAL A 30 26.92 -8.00 5.21
CA VAL A 30 26.14 -7.48 6.36
C VAL A 30 25.34 -6.23 5.97
N ILE A 31 25.93 -5.32 5.19
CA ILE A 31 25.23 -4.14 4.66
C ILE A 31 24.09 -4.56 3.73
N ALA A 32 24.33 -5.50 2.80
CA ALA A 32 23.29 -6.01 1.90
C ALA A 32 22.14 -6.68 2.68
N ALA A 33 22.44 -7.49 3.71
CA ALA A 33 21.43 -8.10 4.57
C ALA A 33 20.61 -7.04 5.34
N ALA A 34 21.25 -5.99 5.86
CA ALA A 34 20.56 -4.90 6.53
C ALA A 34 19.65 -4.10 5.57
N MET A 35 20.13 -3.81 4.35
CA MET A 35 19.33 -3.17 3.30
C MET A 35 18.12 -4.03 2.91
N MET A 36 18.32 -5.34 2.71
CA MET A 36 17.25 -6.28 2.40
C MET A 36 16.17 -6.30 3.49
N PHE A 37 16.57 -6.29 4.76
CA PHE A 37 15.63 -6.22 5.88
C PHE A 37 14.82 -4.91 5.88
N MET A 38 15.46 -3.78 5.58
CA MET A 38 14.77 -2.49 5.44
C MET A 38 13.74 -2.49 4.31
N GLU A 39 14.04 -3.08 3.15
CA GLU A 39 13.06 -3.17 2.05
C GLU A 39 11.89 -4.10 2.39
N LEU A 40 12.15 -5.25 3.01
CA LEU A 40 11.08 -6.15 3.44
C LEU A 40 10.17 -5.49 4.47
N ALA A 41 10.72 -4.69 5.39
CA ALA A 41 9.95 -3.88 6.34
C ALA A 41 9.14 -2.79 5.62
N ASN A 42 9.72 -2.10 4.63
CA ASN A 42 9.04 -1.08 3.81
C ASN A 42 7.86 -1.67 3.01
N ILE A 43 8.05 -2.83 2.37
CA ILE A 43 6.99 -3.56 1.67
C ILE A 43 5.90 -4.00 2.66
N GLY A 44 6.27 -4.62 3.78
CA GLY A 44 5.32 -5.08 4.79
C GLY A 44 4.50 -3.95 5.42
N LEU A 45 5.13 -2.79 5.69
CA LEU A 45 4.44 -1.60 6.17
C LEU A 45 3.51 -1.01 5.11
N THR A 46 3.92 -1.03 3.84
CA THR A 46 3.07 -0.62 2.71
C THR A 46 1.83 -1.48 2.61
N ILE A 47 1.96 -2.81 2.65
CA ILE A 47 0.84 -3.76 2.60
C ILE A 47 -0.16 -3.48 3.72
N ASN A 48 0.32 -3.37 4.97
CA ASN A 48 -0.56 -3.13 6.12
C ASN A 48 -1.25 -1.76 6.05
N MET A 49 -0.52 -0.69 5.76
CA MET A 49 -1.10 0.65 5.69
C MET A 49 -2.04 0.83 4.49
N GLY A 50 -1.72 0.25 3.32
CA GLY A 50 -2.60 0.29 2.15
C GLY A 50 -3.91 -0.47 2.38
N ALA A 51 -3.85 -1.66 3.01
CA ALA A 51 -5.04 -2.42 3.37
C ALA A 51 -5.93 -1.65 4.38
N SER A 52 -5.35 -1.16 5.49
CA SER A 52 -6.11 -0.39 6.50
C SER A 52 -6.56 0.99 6.02
N ALA A 53 -5.91 1.58 5.02
CA ALA A 53 -6.37 2.80 4.38
C ALA A 53 -7.56 2.53 3.44
N LEU A 54 -7.49 1.47 2.63
CA LEU A 54 -8.60 1.05 1.76
C LEU A 54 -9.83 0.65 2.57
N GLU A 55 -9.66 -0.14 3.63
CA GLU A 55 -10.76 -0.54 4.52
C GLU A 55 -11.48 0.69 5.09
N ARG A 56 -10.72 1.67 5.60
CA ARG A 56 -11.28 2.92 6.14
C ARG A 56 -11.95 3.78 5.07
N ALA A 57 -11.39 3.87 3.86
CA ALA A 57 -12.01 4.54 2.72
C ALA A 57 -13.37 3.90 2.35
N VAL A 58 -13.44 2.57 2.34
CA VAL A 58 -14.63 1.77 1.99
C VAL A 58 -15.64 1.67 3.16
N GLN A 59 -15.22 1.86 4.40
CA GLN A 59 -16.12 1.87 5.55
C GLN A 59 -17.04 3.09 5.54
N GLN A 60 -16.55 4.27 5.16
CA GLN A 60 -17.37 5.48 5.06
C GLN A 60 -18.46 5.32 3.98
N PHE A 61 -18.10 4.72 2.87
CA PHE A 61 -19.03 4.35 1.79
C PHE A 61 -20.22 3.50 2.27
N ARG A 62 -20.04 2.58 3.24
CA ARG A 62 -21.16 1.82 3.84
C ARG A 62 -22.14 2.69 4.63
N GLN A 63 -21.69 3.84 5.15
CA GLN A 63 -22.52 4.81 5.87
C GLN A 63 -23.26 5.74 4.90
N ASP A 64 -22.56 6.17 3.84
CA ASP A 64 -23.09 7.02 2.77
C ASP A 64 -24.18 6.28 1.93
N GLY A 65 -24.13 4.94 1.91
CA GLY A 65 -25.15 4.06 1.35
C GLY A 65 -25.10 3.92 -0.18
N ALA A 66 -25.94 3.02 -0.72
CA ALA A 66 -25.97 2.71 -2.15
C ALA A 66 -26.34 3.91 -3.06
N ALA A 67 -26.98 4.95 -2.53
CA ALA A 67 -27.27 6.18 -3.27
C ALA A 67 -26.01 6.99 -3.59
N GLY A 68 -25.00 6.97 -2.70
CA GLY A 68 -23.71 7.64 -2.93
C GLY A 68 -22.78 6.92 -3.92
N MET A 69 -23.21 5.79 -4.51
CA MET A 69 -22.37 4.89 -5.31
C MET A 69 -22.84 4.74 -6.77
N GLN A 70 -23.62 5.70 -7.26
CA GLN A 70 -24.19 5.64 -8.61
C GLN A 70 -23.23 6.12 -9.70
N ASP A 71 -22.24 6.95 -9.36
CA ASP A 71 -21.21 7.48 -10.26
C ASP A 71 -19.83 6.90 -9.92
N GLY A 72 -19.31 6.03 -10.80
CA GLY A 72 -18.03 5.33 -10.59
C GLY A 72 -16.81 6.25 -10.51
N GLY A 73 -16.74 7.30 -11.34
CA GLY A 73 -15.59 8.21 -11.36
C GLY A 73 -15.53 9.10 -10.09
N ALA A 74 -16.69 9.42 -9.53
CA ALA A 74 -16.78 10.06 -8.22
C ALA A 74 -16.30 9.13 -7.08
N ILE A 75 -16.55 7.80 -7.18
CA ILE A 75 -16.05 6.83 -6.19
C ILE A 75 -14.53 6.69 -6.28
N GLU A 76 -13.95 6.55 -7.48
CA GLU A 76 -12.49 6.36 -7.66
C GLU A 76 -11.68 7.51 -7.04
N SER A 77 -12.05 8.76 -7.35
CA SER A 77 -11.40 9.95 -6.80
C SER A 77 -11.59 10.09 -5.29
N LEU A 78 -12.74 9.67 -4.76
CA LEU A 78 -13.04 9.71 -3.33
C LEU A 78 -12.37 8.56 -2.55
N VAL A 79 -12.23 7.35 -3.12
CA VAL A 79 -11.39 6.26 -2.58
C VAL A 79 -9.94 6.72 -2.47
N ARG A 80 -9.38 7.25 -3.56
CA ARG A 80 -8.02 7.83 -3.62
C ARG A 80 -7.78 8.85 -2.51
N SER A 81 -8.63 9.88 -2.42
CA SER A 81 -8.54 10.94 -1.40
C SER A 81 -8.68 10.40 0.03
N ARG A 82 -9.65 9.53 0.28
CA ARG A 82 -9.87 8.90 1.61
C ARG A 82 -8.70 7.98 2.00
N MET A 83 -8.09 7.25 1.05
CA MET A 83 -6.92 6.42 1.31
C MET A 83 -5.69 7.24 1.68
N VAL A 84 -5.41 8.34 0.97
CA VAL A 84 -4.31 9.26 1.35
C VAL A 84 -4.54 9.83 2.76
N ALA A 85 -5.76 10.28 3.06
CA ALA A 85 -6.09 10.79 4.41
C ALA A 85 -5.95 9.70 5.51
N ALA A 86 -6.30 8.44 5.19
CA ALA A 86 -6.22 7.31 6.12
C ALA A 86 -4.82 6.63 6.18
N SER A 87 -3.86 7.03 5.34
CA SER A 87 -2.51 6.46 5.30
C SER A 87 -1.55 7.06 6.33
N HIS A 88 -1.94 8.15 6.99
CA HIS A 88 -1.10 8.91 7.94
C HIS A 88 0.23 9.39 7.34
N ASN A 89 0.20 9.95 6.12
CA ASN A 89 1.37 10.38 5.33
C ASN A 89 2.33 9.23 4.95
N TYR A 90 1.87 7.98 5.01
CA TYR A 90 2.65 6.84 4.52
C TYR A 90 2.40 6.56 3.02
N LEU A 91 1.20 6.87 2.53
CA LEU A 91 0.83 6.83 1.11
C LEU A 91 0.28 8.18 0.68
N ASP A 92 0.99 8.83 -0.23
CA ASP A 92 0.55 10.05 -0.90
C ASP A 92 -0.11 9.73 -2.24
N ASP A 93 -0.71 10.74 -2.89
CA ASP A 93 -1.48 10.54 -4.13
C ASP A 93 -0.66 9.91 -5.28
N GLU A 94 0.62 10.29 -5.38
CA GLU A 94 1.60 9.70 -6.31
C GLU A 94 1.90 8.22 -6.05
N ASN A 95 1.65 7.71 -4.84
CA ASN A 95 1.83 6.30 -4.52
C ASN A 95 0.62 5.47 -4.96
N ILE A 96 -0.55 6.07 -5.18
CA ILE A 96 -1.75 5.39 -5.68
C ILE A 96 -1.72 5.46 -7.22
N ALA A 97 -1.28 4.37 -7.86
CA ALA A 97 -1.09 4.32 -9.31
C ALA A 97 -2.43 4.26 -10.07
N THR A 98 -3.32 3.34 -9.68
CA THR A 98 -4.68 3.23 -10.22
C THR A 98 -5.68 2.95 -9.10
N VAL A 99 -6.92 3.36 -9.33
CA VAL A 99 -8.10 2.94 -8.57
C VAL A 99 -9.13 2.56 -9.64
N GLU A 100 -9.65 1.34 -9.57
CA GLU A 100 -10.62 0.79 -10.51
C GLU A 100 -11.86 0.38 -9.72
N VAL A 101 -13.03 0.91 -10.08
CA VAL A 101 -14.30 0.59 -9.40
C VAL A 101 -15.28 -0.03 -10.38
N GLU A 102 -15.48 -1.34 -10.25
CA GLU A 102 -16.41 -2.11 -11.08
C GLU A 102 -17.70 -2.42 -10.32
N ARG A 103 -18.85 -2.19 -10.97
CA ARG A 103 -20.18 -2.41 -10.39
C ARG A 103 -20.84 -3.63 -11.01
N PHE A 104 -21.35 -4.50 -10.14
CA PHE A 104 -22.12 -5.69 -10.47
C PHE A 104 -23.57 -5.54 -10.01
N ALA A 105 -24.50 -6.19 -10.73
CA ALA A 105 -25.92 -6.20 -10.38
C ALA A 105 -26.19 -6.91 -9.04
N SER A 106 -25.45 -7.98 -8.77
CA SER A 106 -25.51 -8.77 -7.54
C SER A 106 -24.13 -9.37 -7.21
N LEU A 107 -23.98 -9.90 -5.99
CA LEU A 107 -22.82 -10.72 -5.62
C LEU A 107 -22.69 -12.00 -6.47
N ASP A 108 -23.82 -12.55 -6.91
CA ASP A 108 -23.87 -13.78 -7.72
C ASP A 108 -23.35 -13.53 -9.15
N ALA A 109 -23.75 -12.40 -9.74
CA ALA A 109 -23.20 -11.91 -11.01
C ALA A 109 -21.68 -11.65 -10.94
N MET A 110 -21.18 -11.20 -9.78
CA MET A 110 -19.72 -11.06 -9.53
C MET A 110 -19.01 -12.42 -9.43
N GLY A 111 -19.70 -13.46 -8.94
CA GLY A 111 -19.21 -14.84 -8.84
C GLY A 111 -19.24 -15.63 -10.16
N GLY A 112 -19.85 -15.08 -11.22
CA GLY A 112 -20.02 -15.76 -12.50
C GLY A 112 -21.20 -16.75 -12.54
N GLY A 113 -22.19 -16.58 -11.65
CA GLY A 113 -23.44 -17.34 -11.71
C GLY A 113 -24.16 -17.13 -13.04
N ALA A 114 -24.50 -18.22 -13.73
CA ALA A 114 -25.40 -18.17 -14.88
C ALA A 114 -26.84 -17.94 -14.39
N GLU A 115 -27.65 -17.24 -15.18
CA GLU A 115 -29.05 -16.90 -14.89
C GLU A 115 -29.99 -18.12 -14.96
N ASP A 116 -29.79 -19.13 -14.10
CA ASP A 116 -30.72 -20.25 -13.96
C ASP A 116 -31.93 -19.78 -13.13
N GLU A 117 -33.00 -19.39 -13.83
CA GLU A 117 -34.23 -18.87 -13.25
C GLU A 117 -34.94 -19.92 -12.37
N THR A 118 -34.71 -19.91 -11.05
CA THR A 118 -35.65 -20.53 -10.10
C THR A 118 -35.72 -19.84 -8.73
N GLN A 119 -36.65 -18.87 -8.64
CA GLN A 119 -37.33 -18.40 -7.42
C GLN A 119 -36.51 -17.81 -6.24
N ALA A 120 -35.18 -17.90 -6.22
CA ALA A 120 -34.34 -17.24 -5.21
C ALA A 120 -33.97 -15.78 -5.57
N ALA A 121 -33.95 -15.44 -6.86
CA ALA A 121 -33.39 -14.18 -7.38
C ALA A 121 -34.09 -12.88 -6.94
N ALA A 122 -35.36 -12.96 -6.51
CA ALA A 122 -36.15 -11.78 -6.15
C ALA A 122 -35.75 -11.13 -4.81
N LEU A 123 -34.95 -11.81 -3.97
CA LEU A 123 -34.56 -11.35 -2.62
C LEU A 123 -33.09 -10.92 -2.51
N THR A 124 -32.29 -11.05 -3.57
CA THR A 124 -30.83 -10.88 -3.56
C THR A 124 -30.29 -9.96 -4.65
N ASN A 125 -31.16 -9.18 -5.31
CA ASN A 125 -30.78 -8.21 -6.34
C ASN A 125 -30.22 -6.91 -5.73
N VAL A 126 -29.17 -7.07 -4.92
CA VAL A 126 -28.49 -6.01 -4.18
C VAL A 126 -27.14 -5.74 -4.84
N PRO A 127 -26.86 -4.50 -5.30
CA PRO A 127 -25.64 -4.20 -6.04
C PRO A 127 -24.38 -4.48 -5.23
N ALA A 128 -23.36 -4.93 -5.94
CA ALA A 128 -22.02 -5.17 -5.40
C ALA A 128 -20.99 -4.37 -6.20
N TRP A 129 -19.90 -3.98 -5.54
CA TRP A 129 -18.79 -3.25 -6.15
C TRP A 129 -17.48 -3.97 -5.84
N ARG A 130 -16.63 -4.12 -6.85
CA ARG A 130 -15.22 -4.51 -6.71
C ARG A 130 -14.37 -3.25 -6.83
N ILE A 131 -13.55 -2.99 -5.82
CA ILE A 131 -12.64 -1.86 -5.76
C ILE A 131 -11.23 -2.43 -5.77
N GLU A 132 -10.49 -2.17 -6.84
CA GLU A 132 -9.08 -2.53 -6.97
C GLU A 132 -8.21 -1.27 -6.90
N VAL A 133 -7.10 -1.35 -6.16
CA VAL A 133 -6.17 -0.23 -5.97
C VAL A 133 -4.73 -0.72 -6.13
N ASP A 134 -4.03 -0.24 -7.15
CA ASP A 134 -2.59 -0.47 -7.28
C ASP A 134 -1.82 0.64 -6.56
N VAL A 135 -1.05 0.25 -5.54
CA VAL A 135 -0.06 1.13 -4.92
C VAL A 135 1.33 0.82 -5.48
N ARG A 136 2.05 1.87 -5.85
CA ARG A 136 3.46 1.85 -6.25
C ARG A 136 4.27 2.65 -5.25
N LYS A 137 5.36 2.10 -4.75
CA LYS A 137 6.30 2.82 -3.86
C LYS A 137 7.74 2.49 -4.22
N ASP A 138 8.61 3.48 -4.17
CA ASP A 138 10.03 3.30 -4.47
C ASP A 138 10.73 2.50 -3.35
N PHE A 139 11.80 1.81 -3.72
CA PHE A 139 12.72 1.18 -2.77
C PHE A 139 13.56 2.24 -2.06
N ILE A 140 13.85 2.05 -0.76
CA ILE A 140 14.57 3.02 0.07
C ILE A 140 16.09 2.94 -0.13
N THR A 141 16.58 1.75 -0.46
CA THR A 141 17.98 1.37 -0.59
C THR A 141 18.33 1.10 -2.06
N PRO A 142 19.61 1.20 -2.45
CA PRO A 142 20.03 0.85 -3.81
C PRO A 142 20.05 -0.66 -4.07
N LEU A 143 19.85 -1.51 -3.05
CA LEU A 143 20.08 -2.95 -3.15
C LEU A 143 19.29 -3.64 -4.28
N PRO A 144 17.99 -3.38 -4.50
CA PRO A 144 17.24 -4.04 -5.58
C PRO A 144 17.86 -3.76 -6.97
N ARG A 145 18.32 -2.53 -7.21
CA ARG A 145 19.02 -2.16 -8.45
C ARG A 145 20.38 -2.85 -8.58
N LEU A 146 21.12 -3.00 -7.47
CA LEU A 146 22.39 -3.72 -7.42
C LEU A 146 22.22 -5.24 -7.64
N LEU A 147 21.04 -5.78 -7.34
CA LEU A 147 20.67 -7.18 -7.58
C LEU A 147 20.04 -7.43 -8.97
N GLY A 148 20.00 -6.41 -9.84
CA GLY A 148 19.44 -6.53 -11.20
C GLY A 148 17.91 -6.47 -11.27
N VAL A 149 17.23 -5.92 -10.26
CA VAL A 149 15.80 -5.60 -10.36
C VAL A 149 15.64 -4.29 -11.13
N ASP A 150 15.15 -4.39 -12.37
CA ASP A 150 15.00 -3.24 -13.28
C ASP A 150 14.01 -2.17 -12.78
N SER A 151 13.07 -2.52 -11.90
CA SER A 151 12.17 -1.54 -11.29
C SER A 151 12.79 -0.90 -10.04
N GLY A 152 12.90 0.43 -10.05
CA GLY A 152 13.25 1.22 -8.85
C GLY A 152 12.16 1.24 -7.76
N ALA A 153 11.04 0.55 -8.00
CA ALA A 153 9.83 0.52 -7.19
C ALA A 153 9.26 -0.89 -7.11
N PHE A 154 8.49 -1.15 -6.05
CA PHE A 154 7.58 -2.29 -5.97
C PHE A 154 6.13 -1.82 -6.21
N ARG A 155 5.26 -2.77 -6.54
CA ARG A 155 3.82 -2.57 -6.68
C ARG A 155 3.06 -3.62 -5.89
N TYR A 156 1.93 -3.24 -5.31
CA TYR A 156 1.02 -4.13 -4.62
C TYR A 156 -0.43 -3.73 -4.94
N ARG A 157 -1.26 -4.73 -5.26
CA ARG A 157 -2.68 -4.56 -5.56
C ARG A 157 -3.52 -4.93 -4.34
N TYR A 158 -4.38 -4.01 -3.91
CA TYR A 158 -5.44 -4.29 -2.94
C TYR A 158 -6.74 -4.52 -3.69
N GLN A 159 -7.55 -5.46 -3.21
CA GLN A 159 -8.89 -5.70 -3.73
C GLN A 159 -9.86 -5.75 -2.55
N GLN A 160 -10.92 -4.94 -2.62
CA GLN A 160 -11.99 -4.92 -1.64
C GLN A 160 -13.34 -5.10 -2.35
N VAL A 161 -14.13 -6.06 -1.90
CA VAL A 161 -15.52 -6.22 -2.33
C VAL A 161 -16.43 -5.49 -1.35
N LEU A 162 -17.38 -4.73 -1.89
CA LEU A 162 -18.46 -4.10 -1.15
C LEU A 162 -19.80 -4.65 -1.64
N ALA A 163 -20.61 -5.17 -0.72
CA ALA A 163 -22.00 -5.53 -0.97
C ALA A 163 -22.81 -5.33 0.30
N TYR A 164 -24.10 -5.06 0.14
CA TYR A 164 -25.04 -4.97 1.25
C TYR A 164 -25.77 -6.30 1.43
N LEU A 165 -26.05 -6.70 2.67
CA LEU A 165 -26.91 -7.85 2.94
C LEU A 165 -28.38 -7.41 2.79
N PRO A 166 -29.25 -8.21 2.16
CA PRO A 166 -30.67 -7.92 2.14
C PRO A 166 -31.21 -7.92 3.58
N GLN A 167 -31.90 -6.85 3.96
CA GLN A 167 -32.55 -6.77 5.26
C GLN A 167 -33.68 -7.80 5.29
N ARG A 168 -33.60 -8.80 6.18
CA ARG A 168 -34.78 -9.63 6.48
C ARG A 168 -35.78 -8.75 7.22
N ASN A 169 -36.83 -8.32 6.55
CA ASN A 169 -37.98 -7.70 7.18
C ASN A 169 -38.54 -8.67 8.23
N GLN A 170 -38.53 -8.26 9.50
CA GLN A 170 -39.11 -9.03 10.61
C GLN A 170 -40.64 -8.81 10.64
N GLU A 171 -41.35 -9.27 9.61
CA GLU A 171 -42.80 -9.19 9.54
C GLU A 171 -43.40 -10.50 9.00
N SER A 172 -43.74 -11.40 9.94
CA SER A 172 -44.80 -12.43 9.84
C SER A 172 -44.76 -13.28 11.11
N GLN A 173 -45.37 -12.79 12.18
CA GLN A 173 -45.68 -13.56 13.37
C GLN A 173 -47.21 -13.79 13.40
N PRO A 174 -47.69 -15.01 13.16
CA PRO A 174 -49.04 -15.44 13.56
C PRO A 174 -49.07 -15.86 15.04
#